data_AF-A0A520XNH0-F1
#
_entry.id   AF-A0A520XNH0-F1
#
_cell.length_a   1.000
_cell.length_b   1.000
_cell.length_c   1.000
_cell.angle_alpha   90.00
_cell.angle_beta   90.00
_cell.angle_gamma   90.00
#
_symmetry.space_group_name_H-M   'P 1'
#
loop_
_entity.id
_entity.type
_entity.pdbx_description
1 polymer ?
#
loop_
_entity_poly.entity_id
_entity_poly.type
_entity_poly.pdbx_seq_one_letter_code
_entity_poly.pdbx_strand_id
1 'polypeptide(L)' 'FLGLPQPLRRIFEEQHGDLFSVEYWKRTQQRLGRGEIIEVLPYAEEERLD' A
#
# COMPACT_ATOMS: atom_id res chain seq x y z
N PHE A 1 -2.24 -13.97 12.05
CA PHE A 1 -2.13 -12.53 11.73
C PHE A 1 -2.42 -12.34 10.24
N LEU A 2 -3.10 -11.25 9.86
CA LEU A 2 -3.88 -11.06 8.61
C LEU A 2 -5.04 -12.04 8.35
N GLY A 3 -5.03 -13.25 8.91
CA GLY A 3 -6.17 -14.20 8.81
C GLY A 3 -6.36 -14.79 7.41
N LEU A 4 -5.41 -14.56 6.50
CA LEU A 4 -5.45 -15.05 5.13
C LEU A 4 -5.10 -16.55 5.06
N PRO A 5 -5.89 -17.36 4.33
CA PRO A 5 -5.49 -18.70 3.90
C PRO A 5 -4.15 -18.68 3.15
N GLN A 6 -3.41 -19.80 3.19
CA GLN A 6 -2.05 -19.88 2.64
C GLN A 6 -1.87 -19.35 1.20
N PRO A 7 -2.74 -19.66 0.22
CA PRO A 7 -2.58 -19.13 -1.14
C PRO A 7 -2.69 -17.60 -1.19
N LEU A 8 -3.65 -17.03 -0.45
CA LEU A 8 -3.86 -15.58 -0.39
C LEU A 8 -2.74 -14.88 0.37
N ARG A 9 -2.20 -15.53 1.40
CA ARG A 9 -1.05 -15.01 2.14
C ARG A 9 0.17 -14.84 1.24
N ARG A 10 0.48 -15.81 0.38
CA ARG A 10 1.62 -15.70 -0.56
C ARG A 10 1.44 -14.54 -1.53
N ILE A 11 0.26 -14.43 -2.14
CA ILE A 11 -0.06 -13.32 -3.05
C ILE A 11 0.09 -11.97 -2.33
N PHE A 12 -0.40 -11.88 -1.09
CA PHE A 12 -0.26 -10.65 -0.31
C PHE A 12 1.22 -10.32 -0.01
N GLU A 13 2.02 -11.30 0.38
CA GLU A 13 3.46 -11.10 0.63
C GLU A 13 4.21 -10.69 -0.64
N GLU A 14 3.84 -11.23 -1.81
CA GLU A 14 4.44 -10.88 -3.11
C GLU A 14 4.08 -9.46 -3.56
N GLN A 15 2.83 -9.02 -3.38
CA GLN A 15 2.36 -7.72 -3.87
C GLN A 15 2.48 -6.58 -2.85
N HIS A 16 2.41 -6.90 -1.56
CA HIS A 16 2.30 -5.94 -0.45
C HIS A 16 3.26 -6.25 0.70
N GLY A 17 4.36 -6.96 0.42
CA GLY A 17 5.36 -7.31 1.43
C GLY A 17 6.02 -6.10 2.09
N ASP A 18 6.06 -4.95 1.42
CA ASP A 18 6.55 -3.68 1.96
C ASP A 18 5.72 -3.18 3.15
N LEU A 19 4.45 -3.56 3.25
CA LEU A 19 3.59 -3.24 4.41
C LEU A 19 4.09 -3.88 5.71
N PHE A 20 4.92 -4.92 5.65
CA PHE A 20 5.58 -5.49 6.83
C PHE A 20 6.86 -4.76 7.23
N SER A 21 7.35 -3.83 6.40
CA SER A 21 8.54 -3.05 6.70
C SER A 21 8.22 -1.79 7.50
N VAL A 22 8.99 -1.54 8.56
CA VAL A 22 8.92 -0.29 9.34
C VAL A 22 9.25 0.93 8.47
N GLU A 23 10.14 0.77 7.49
CA GLU A 23 10.57 1.83 6.58
C GLU A 23 9.39 2.42 5.80
N TYR A 24 8.49 1.55 5.29
CA TYR A 24 7.30 1.95 4.56
C TYR A 24 6.45 2.92 5.39
N TRP A 25 6.15 2.54 6.63
CA TRP A 25 5.28 3.32 7.50
C TRP A 25 5.92 4.64 7.94
N LYS A 26 7.21 4.65 8.28
CA LYS A 26 7.93 5.88 8.61
C LYS A 26 7.91 6.87 7.46
N ARG A 27 8.15 6.41 6.23
CA ARG A 27 8.10 7.26 5.03
C ARG A 27 6.70 7.83 4.83
N THR A 28 5.66 7.01 4.93
CA THR A 28 4.26 7.46 4.80
C THR A 28 3.92 8.51 5.85
N GLN A 29 4.29 8.30 7.11
CA GLN A 29 4.10 9.27 8.19
C GLN A 29 4.83 10.59 7.94
N GLN A 30 6.08 10.54 7.45
CA GLN A 30 6.84 11.74 7.12
C GLN A 30 6.20 12.56 5.99
N ARG A 31 5.67 11.88 4.96
CA ARG A 31 4.95 12.53 3.85
C ARG A 31 3.73 13.29 4.37
N LEU A 32 2.89 12.61 5.16
CA LEU A 32 1.73 13.23 5.81
C LEU A 32 2.14 14.38 6.74
N GLY A 33 3.21 14.22 7.51
CA GLY A 33 3.73 15.26 8.41
C GLY A 33 4.25 16.51 7.69
N ARG A 34 4.65 16.40 6.41
CA ARG A 34 5.01 17.55 5.56
C ARG A 34 3.81 18.22 4.89
N GLY A 35 2.58 17.76 5.17
CA GLY A 35 1.37 18.25 4.52
C GLY A 35 1.15 17.71 3.11
N GLU A 36 1.82 16.62 2.74
CA GLU A 36 1.59 15.96 1.46
C GLU A 36 0.19 15.32 1.44
N ILE A 37 -0.61 15.68 0.43
CA ILE A 37 -1.93 15.09 0.22
C ILE A 37 -1.74 13.82 -0.62
N ILE A 38 -2.09 12.68 -0.05
CA ILE A 38 -2.10 11.40 -0.78
C ILE A 38 -3.43 11.33 -1.55
N GLU A 39 -3.34 11.37 -2.87
CA GLU A 39 -4.50 11.23 -3.75
C GLU A 39 -5.06 9.80 -3.69
N VAL A 40 -6.38 9.71 -3.58
CA VAL A 40 -7.11 8.44 -3.63
C VAL A 40 -8.08 8.53 -4.79
N LEU A 41 -7.76 7.85 -5.89
CA LEU A 41 -8.58 7.84 -7.09
C LEU A 41 -9.72 6.82 -6.93
N PRO A 42 -10.97 7.16 -7.30
CA PRO A 42 -12.12 6.26 -7.15
C PRO A 42 -12.26 5.28 -8.34
N TYR A 43 -11.15 4.95 -9.00
CA TYR A 43 -11.09 4.05 -10.15
C TYR A 43 -9.74 3.34 -10.18
N ALA A 44 -9.69 2.24 -10.92
CA ALA A 44 -8.48 1.44 -11.10
C ALA A 44 -7.46 2.18 -11.99
N GLU A 45 -6.18 1.89 -11.82
CA GLU A 45 -5.11 2.60 -12.52
C GLU A 45 -5.23 2.47 -14.05
N GLU A 46 -5.78 1.35 -14.52
CA GLU A 46 -5.99 1.03 -15.94
C GLU A 46 -7.06 1.91 -16.60
N GLU A 47 -7.92 2.56 -15.82
CA GLU A 47 -8.99 3.45 -16.31
C GLU A 47 -8.52 4.93 -16.38
N ARG A 48 -7.26 5.21 -16.03
CA ARG A 48 -6.72 6.57 -16.05
C ARG A 48 -6.48 7.02 -17.50
N LEU A 49 -7.00 8.19 -17.85
CA LEU A 49 -6.71 8.84 -19.12
C LEU A 49 -5.33 9.53 -19.02
N ASP A 50 -4.39 9.12 -19.87
CA ASP A 50 -3.06 9.75 -20.00
C ASP A 50 -3.12 11.11 -20.73
#